data_AF-A0A0Q9XYP1-F1
#
_entry.id   AF-A0A0Q9XYP1-F1
#
_cell.length_a   1.000
_cell.length_b   1.000
_cell.length_c   1.000
_cell.angle_alpha   90.00
_cell.angle_beta   90.00
_cell.angle_gamma   90.00
#
_symmetry.space_group_name_H-M   'P 1'
#
loop_
_entity.id
_entity.type
_entity.pdbx_description
1 polymer ?
#
loop_
_entity_poly.entity_id
_entity_poly.type
_entity_poly.pdbx_seq_one_letter_code
_entity_poly.pdbx_strand_id
1 'polypeptide(L)'
;MNKQHDEMSFKEIRLYLLGIAVIISLFLLSVIFGYITTPLRILQFRLTMLAIGAVYYVSVYLYFTRFSKSSSSAIQDRMNDVIIILLNGKEYRR
;
A
#
# COMPACT_ATOMS: atom_id res chain seq x y z
N MET A 1 12.28 -28.70 -3.92
CA MET A 1 13.00 -27.43 -3.69
C MET A 1 13.19 -26.75 -5.03
N ASN A 2 12.37 -25.76 -5.37
CA ASN A 2 12.65 -24.90 -6.50
C ASN A 2 12.39 -23.45 -6.06
N LYS A 3 13.46 -22.66 -6.05
CA LYS A 3 13.50 -21.28 -5.58
C LYS A 3 12.78 -20.42 -6.60
N GLN A 4 11.48 -20.18 -6.41
CA GLN A 4 10.85 -18.99 -6.98
C GLN A 4 11.39 -17.80 -6.19
N HIS A 5 12.42 -17.16 -6.74
CA HIS A 5 12.64 -15.76 -6.47
C HIS A 5 11.42 -15.02 -7.03
N ASP A 6 10.37 -14.91 -6.21
CA ASP A 6 9.31 -13.92 -6.43
C ASP A 6 9.99 -12.56 -6.32
N GLU A 7 10.39 -12.01 -7.46
CA GLU A 7 10.85 -10.63 -7.54
C GLU A 7 9.68 -9.74 -7.11
N MET A 8 9.78 -9.22 -5.89
CA MET A 8 8.82 -8.30 -5.32
C MET A 8 8.69 -7.10 -6.27
N SER A 9 7.48 -6.81 -6.75
CA SER A 9 7.27 -5.76 -7.75
C SER A 9 7.77 -4.42 -7.20
N PHE A 10 8.44 -3.61 -8.03
CA PHE A 10 8.90 -2.26 -7.63
C PHE A 10 7.81 -1.41 -6.96
N LYS A 11 6.54 -1.60 -7.37
CA LYS A 11 5.38 -0.94 -6.75
C LYS A 11 5.11 -1.43 -5.33
N GLU A 12 5.24 -2.73 -5.09
CA GLU A 12 5.07 -3.36 -3.78
C GLU A 12 6.16 -2.88 -2.81
N ILE A 13 7.42 -2.90 -3.25
CA ILE A 13 8.56 -2.39 -2.48
C ILE A 13 8.31 -0.93 -2.09
N ARG A 14 7.87 -0.08 -3.03
CA ARG A 14 7.62 1.35 -2.76
C ARG A 14 6.50 1.56 -1.73
N LEU A 15 5.46 0.75 -1.75
CA LEU A 15 4.37 0.80 -0.77
C LEU A 15 4.83 0.37 0.63
N TYR A 16 5.67 -0.66 0.73
CA TYR A 16 6.28 -1.04 2.01
C TYR A 16 7.21 0.06 2.53
N LEU A 17 8.02 0.65 1.67
CA LEU A 17 8.96 1.73 2.03
C LEU A 17 8.23 2.98 2.53
N LEU A 18 7.10 3.34 1.90
CA LEU A 18 6.23 4.42 2.36
C LEU A 18 5.63 4.11 3.74
N GLY A 19 5.15 2.87 3.96
CA GLY A 19 4.64 2.45 5.26
C GLY A 19 5.70 2.54 6.36
N ILE A 20 6.92 2.08 6.08
CA ILE A 20 8.06 2.18 7.00
C ILE A 20 8.36 3.64 7.32
N ALA A 21 8.41 4.52 6.31
CA ALA A 21 8.67 5.94 6.51
C ALA A 21 7.63 6.58 7.45
N VAL A 22 6.34 6.27 7.24
CA VAL A 22 5.24 6.77 8.09
C VAL A 22 5.38 6.29 9.54
N ILE A 23 5.69 5.00 9.75
CA ILE A 23 5.89 4.44 11.10
C ILE A 23 7.08 5.12 11.81
N ILE A 24 8.18 5.35 11.10
CA ILE A 24 9.35 6.05 11.65
C ILE A 24 9.01 7.49 12.04
N SER A 25 8.31 8.23 11.17
CA SER A 25 7.88 9.60 11.48
C SER A 25 6.95 9.65 12.69
N LEU A 26 6.00 8.72 12.78
CA LEU A 26 5.10 8.58 13.92
C LEU A 26 5.85 8.22 15.21
N PHE A 27 6.84 7.32 15.13
CA PHE A 27 7.68 6.97 16.28
C PHE A 27 8.46 8.18 16.80
N LEU A 28 9.09 8.95 15.91
CA LEU A 28 9.80 10.18 16.25
C LEU A 28 8.88 11.22 16.90
N LEU A 29 7.66 11.40 16.36
CA LEU A 29 6.64 12.24 16.99
C LEU A 29 6.33 11.74 18.41
N SER A 30 6.18 10.43 18.62
CA SER A 30 5.92 9.88 19.96
C SER A 30 7.05 10.19 20.96
N VAL A 31 8.30 10.23 20.50
CA VAL A 31 9.46 10.57 21.33
C VAL A 31 9.42 12.04 21.73
N ILE A 32 9.12 12.93 20.78
CA ILE A 32 9.01 14.38 21.03
C ILE A 32 7.86 14.68 22.01
N PHE A 33 6.68 14.09 21.80
CA PHE A 33 5.51 14.27 22.68
C PHE A 33 5.64 13.52 24.02
N GLY A 34 6.60 12.62 24.13
CA GLY A 34 6.88 11.88 25.37
C GLY A 34 7.33 12.78 26.52
N TYR A 35 7.83 13.98 26.23
CA TYR A 35 8.25 14.94 27.25
C TYR A 35 7.08 15.64 27.95
N ILE A 36 5.90 15.68 27.30
CA ILE A 36 4.74 16.48 27.74
C ILE A 36 3.63 15.57 28.34
N THR A 37 3.69 14.27 28.08
CA THR A 37 2.58 13.34 28.34
C THR A 37 2.90 12.37 29.47
N THR A 38 1.88 11.91 30.21
CA THR A 38 2.05 10.86 31.22
C THR A 38 2.53 9.54 30.60
N PRO A 39 3.42 8.78 31.29
CA PRO A 39 4.05 7.57 30.76
C PRO A 39 3.04 6.50 30.32
N LEU A 40 1.89 6.43 30.98
CA LEU A 40 0.81 5.50 30.63
C LEU A 40 0.21 5.77 29.23
N ARG A 41 0.03 7.04 28.86
CA ARG A 41 -0.52 7.43 27.55
C ARG A 41 0.48 7.22 26.42
N ILE A 42 1.77 7.40 26.69
CA ILE A 42 2.85 7.11 25.73
C ILE A 42 2.86 5.62 25.38
N LEU A 43 2.70 4.75 26.38
CA LEU A 43 2.63 3.31 26.16
C LEU A 43 1.42 2.92 25.30
N GLN A 44 0.24 3.46 25.60
CA GLN A 44 -0.96 3.24 24.79
C GLN A 44 -0.75 3.69 23.34
N PHE A 45 -0.15 4.86 23.14
CA PHE A 45 0.14 5.39 21.81
C PHE A 45 1.09 4.51 21.00
N ARG A 46 2.16 4.00 21.63
CA ARG A 46 3.10 3.05 21.01
C ARG A 46 2.42 1.74 20.62
N LEU A 47 1.58 1.19 21.51
CA LEU A 47 0.80 -0.02 21.22
C LEU A 47 -0.16 0.19 20.05
N THR A 48 -0.85 1.32 20.00
CA THR A 48 -1.73 1.65 18.87
C THR A 48 -0.96 1.80 17.55
N MET A 49 0.25 2.39 17.57
CA MET A 49 1.09 2.46 16.37
C MET A 49 1.49 1.07 15.87
N LEU A 50 1.89 0.18 16.78
CA LEU A 50 2.25 -1.20 16.41
C LEU A 50 1.05 -1.93 15.80
N ALA A 51 -0.14 -1.76 16.38
CA ALA A 51 -1.36 -2.34 15.84
C ALA A 51 -1.68 -1.81 14.43
N ILE A 52 -1.60 -0.49 14.22
CA ILE A 52 -1.81 0.12 12.89
C ILE A 52 -0.77 -0.37 11.89
N GLY A 53 0.50 -0.44 12.28
CA GLY A 53 1.57 -0.96 11.43
C GLY A 53 1.35 -2.41 11.02
N ALA A 54 0.93 -3.27 11.95
CA ALA A 54 0.59 -4.66 11.67
C ALA A 54 -0.62 -4.78 10.70
N VAL A 55 -1.68 -4.00 10.94
CA VAL A 55 -2.86 -3.97 10.07
C VAL A 55 -2.49 -3.49 8.66
N TYR A 56 -1.67 -2.44 8.53
CA TYR A 56 -1.18 -1.96 7.25
C TYR A 56 -0.39 -3.04 6.50
N TYR A 57 0.55 -3.71 7.19
CA TYR A 57 1.36 -4.77 6.59
C TYR A 57 0.50 -5.93 6.08
N VAL A 58 -0.45 -6.40 6.89
CA VAL A 58 -1.42 -7.45 6.49
C VAL A 58 -2.28 -7.00 5.31
N SER A 59 -2.70 -5.74 5.28
CA SER A 59 -3.51 -5.17 4.19
C SER A 59 -2.74 -5.13 2.87
N VAL A 60 -1.49 -4.68 2.89
CA VAL A 60 -0.62 -4.68 1.70
C VAL A 60 -0.36 -6.11 1.22
N TYR A 61 -0.06 -7.02 2.14
CA TYR A 61 0.15 -8.43 1.81
C TYR A 61 -1.08 -9.02 1.12
N LEU A 62 -2.27 -8.87 1.69
CA LEU A 62 -3.53 -9.37 1.11
C LEU A 62 -3.87 -8.71 -0.23
N TYR A 63 -3.59 -7.41 -0.39
CA TYR A 63 -3.80 -6.71 -1.65
C TYR A 63 -2.95 -7.31 -2.78
N PHE A 64 -1.66 -7.53 -2.53
CA PHE A 64 -0.76 -8.10 -3.55
C PHE A 64 -0.98 -9.60 -3.78
N THR A 65 -1.29 -10.39 -2.74
CA THR A 65 -1.56 -11.83 -2.94
C THR A 65 -2.93 -12.13 -3.54
N ARG A 66 -4.00 -11.41 -3.15
CA ARG A 66 -5.38 -11.73 -3.60
C ARG A 66 -5.93 -10.78 -4.67
N PHE A 67 -5.66 -9.48 -4.60
CA PHE A 67 -6.30 -8.49 -5.48
C PHE A 67 -5.48 -8.17 -6.73
N SER A 68 -4.15 -8.08 -6.63
CA SER A 68 -3.27 -7.76 -7.77
C SER A 68 -3.41 -8.76 -8.92
N LYS A 69 -3.61 -10.06 -8.61
CA LYS A 69 -3.84 -11.11 -9.61
C LYS A 69 -5.18 -11.01 -10.36
N SER A 70 -6.21 -10.40 -9.76
CA SER A 70 -7.54 -10.27 -10.40
C SER A 70 -7.77 -8.90 -11.06
N SER A 71 -7.12 -7.83 -10.58
CA SER A 71 -7.39 -6.47 -11.06
C SER A 71 -6.55 -6.05 -12.25
N SER A 72 -5.37 -6.65 -12.47
CA SER A 72 -4.48 -6.20 -13.55
C SER A 72 -4.98 -6.55 -14.95
N SER A 73 -5.73 -7.64 -15.13
CA SER A 73 -6.41 -7.95 -16.40
C SER A 73 -7.65 -7.07 -16.60
N ALA A 74 -8.52 -6.98 -15.59
CA ALA A 74 -9.81 -6.27 -15.73
C ALA A 74 -9.69 -4.74 -15.85
N ILE A 75 -8.70 -4.12 -15.22
CA ILE A 75 -8.49 -2.66 -15.29
C ILE A 75 -7.75 -2.27 -16.57
N GLN A 76 -6.82 -3.10 -17.03
CA GLN A 76 -6.04 -2.84 -18.25
C GLN A 76 -6.91 -2.97 -19.51
N ASP A 77 -7.84 -3.94 -19.55
CA ASP A 77 -8.82 -4.06 -20.65
C ASP A 77 -9.73 -2.82 -20.72
N ARG A 78 -10.24 -2.34 -19.58
CA ARG A 78 -11.09 -1.14 -19.54
C ARG A 78 -10.33 0.15 -19.86
N MET A 79 -9.07 0.26 -19.45
CA MET A 79 -8.25 1.42 -19.83
C MET A 79 -7.87 1.40 -21.31
N ASN A 80 -7.60 0.22 -21.89
CA ASN A 80 -7.27 0.12 -23.31
C ASN A 80 -8.48 0.48 -24.19
N ASP A 81 -9.69 0.02 -23.83
CA ASP A 81 -10.94 0.41 -24.52
C ASP A 81 -11.17 1.94 -24.44
N VAL A 82 -10.99 2.55 -23.28
CA VAL A 82 -11.18 4.00 -23.11
C VAL A 82 -10.14 4.81 -23.89
N ILE A 83 -8.88 4.34 -23.95
CA ILE A 83 -7.81 5.00 -24.71
C ILE A 83 -8.06 4.87 -26.23
N ILE A 84 -8.54 3.72 -26.70
CA ILE A 84 -8.92 3.51 -28.11
C ILE A 84 -10.08 4.44 -28.51
N ILE A 85 -11.06 4.64 -27.62
CA ILE A 85 -12.22 5.52 -27.86
C ILE A 85 -11.82 7.02 -27.90
N LEU A 86 -10.84 7.44 -27.08
CA LEU A 86 -10.41 8.84 -27.01
C LEU A 86 -9.40 9.24 -28.11
N LEU A 87 -8.49 8.34 -28.49
CA LEU A 87 -7.55 8.59 -29.61
C LEU A 87 -8.23 8.51 -30.97
N ASN A 88 -9.33 7.75 -31.06
CA ASN A 88 -10.11 7.56 -32.29
C ASN A 88 -11.54 8.07 -32.07
N GLY A 89 -11.69 9.38 -31.86
CA GLY A 89 -12.99 10.08 -31.79
C GLY A 89 -13.82 10.02 -33.09
N LYS A 90 -13.66 8.97 -33.90
CA LYS A 90 -14.23 8.78 -35.21
C LYS A 90 -14.33 7.27 -35.45
N GLU A 91 -15.54 6.83 -35.79
CA GLU A 91 -15.86 5.47 -36.27
C GLU A 91 -16.25 4.42 -35.23
N TYR A 92 -17.37 4.66 -34.56
CA TYR A 92 -18.39 3.61 -34.43
C TYR A 92 -19.72 4.17 -34.94
N ARG A 93 -19.85 4.19 -36.28
CA ARG A 93 -21.15 4.36 -36.94
C ARG A 93 -21.50 3.00 -37.57
N ARG A 94 -22.51 2.38 -36.97
CA ARG A 94 -23.19 1.10 -37.27
C ARG A 94 -22.63 -0.12 -36.57
#